data_AF-A0A0F9AA39-F1
#
_entry.id   AF-A0A0F9AA39-F1
#
_cell.length_a   1.000
_cell.length_b   1.000
_cell.length_c   1.000
_cell.angle_alpha   90.00
_cell.angle_beta   90.00
_cell.angle_gamma   90.00
#
_symmetry.space_group_name_H-M   'P 1'
#
loop_
_entity.id
_entity.type
_entity.pdbx_description
1 polymer ?
#
loop_
_entity_poly.entity_id
_entity_poly.type
_entity_poly.pdbx_seq_one_letter_code
_entity_poly.pdbx_strand_id
1 'polypeptide(L)' 'MQRTLVLIKPDAVQRRLIGKIISRFEEKGLEIIGLKMIVISEDMAKK' A
#
# COMPACT_ATOMS: atom_id res chain seq x y z
N MET A 1 10.88 -9.85 -14.95
CA MET A 1 10.27 -9.73 -13.61
C MET A 1 9.97 -8.27 -13.35
N GLN A 2 8.73 -7.90 -13.06
CA GLN A 2 8.31 -6.51 -12.83
C GLN A 2 7.89 -6.31 -11.38
N ARG A 3 8.13 -5.11 -10.85
CA ARG A 3 7.74 -4.71 -9.49
C ARG A 3 7.07 -3.35 -9.57
N THR A 4 6.01 -3.18 -8.80
CA THR A 4 5.30 -1.90 -8.71
C THR A 4 5.15 -1.50 -7.25
N LEU A 5 5.21 -0.20 -6.98
CA LEU A 5 4.94 0.36 -5.67
C LEU A 5 3.45 0.67 -5.56
N VAL A 6 2.79 0.10 -4.55
CA VAL A 6 1.41 0.40 -4.21
C VAL A 6 1.37 1.21 -2.92
N LEU A 7 0.69 2.37 -2.96
CA LEU A 7 0.50 3.23 -1.80
C LEU A 7 -0.94 3.11 -1.30
N ILE A 8 -1.10 2.74 -0.02
CA ILE A 8 -2.38 2.80 0.67
C ILE A 8 -2.46 4.14 1.38
N LYS A 9 -3.32 5.03 0.89
CA LYS A 9 -3.48 6.40 1.41
C LYS A 9 -4.13 6.43 2.81
N PRO A 10 -3.96 7.52 3.58
CA PRO A 10 -4.49 7.63 4.95
C PRO A 10 -6.00 7.38 5.08
N ASP A 11 -6.80 7.77 4.08
CA ASP A 11 -8.24 7.55 4.06
C ASP A 11 -8.61 6.07 4.02
N ALA A 12 -7.89 5.26 3.25
CA ALA A 12 -8.09 3.80 3.21
C ALA A 12 -7.67 3.12 4.52
N VAL A 13 -6.62 3.65 5.18
CA VAL A 13 -6.20 3.19 6.52
C VAL A 13 -7.27 3.50 7.56
N GLN A 14 -7.77 4.74 7.61
CA GLN A 14 -8.83 5.17 8.53
C GLN A 14 -10.11 4.35 8.35
N ARG A 15 -10.44 3.99 7.11
CA ARG A 15 -11.58 3.12 6.76
C ARG A 15 -11.33 1.63 6.96
N ARG A 16 -10.18 1.24 7.52
CA ARG A 16 -9.78 -0.16 7.78
C ARG A 16 -9.82 -1.04 6.52
N LEU A 17 -9.42 -0.50 5.37
CA LEU A 17 -9.47 -1.19 4.07
C LEU A 17 -8.19 -1.96 3.71
N ILE A 18 -7.13 -1.87 4.53
CA ILE A 18 -5.81 -2.46 4.23
C ILE A 18 -5.92 -3.93 3.86
N GLY A 19 -6.58 -4.75 4.69
CA GLY A 19 -6.72 -6.19 4.43
C GLY A 19 -7.43 -6.48 3.11
N LYS A 20 -8.55 -5.80 2.84
CA LYS A 20 -9.30 -5.94 1.58
C LYS A 20 -8.46 -5.59 0.35
N ILE A 21 -7.61 -4.58 0.47
CA ILE A 21 -6.72 -4.15 -0.62
C ILE A 21 -5.65 -5.23 -0.85
N ILE A 22 -5.00 -5.73 0.21
CA ILE A 22 -3.99 -6.80 0.11
C ILE A 22 -4.60 -8.05 -0.52
N SER A 23 -5.75 -8.53 0.00
CA SER A 23 -6.42 -9.72 -0.53
C SER A 23 -6.73 -9.57 -2.02
N ARG A 24 -7.16 -8.39 -2.49
CA ARG A 24 -7.41 -8.15 -3.92
C ARG A 24 -6.15 -8.31 -4.79
N PHE A 25 -4.97 -7.97 -4.28
CA PHE A 25 -3.72 -8.18 -5.02
C PHE A 25 -3.33 -9.66 -5.04
N GLU A 26 -3.45 -10.35 -3.91
CA GLU A 26 -3.16 -11.78 -3.79
C GLU A 26 -4.12 -12.63 -4.64
N GLU A 27 -5.42 -12.32 -4.62
CA GLU A 27 -6.45 -12.98 -5.46
C GLU A 27 -6.19 -12.81 -6.96
N LYS A 28 -5.49 -11.74 -7.36
CA LYS A 28 -5.05 -11.53 -8.74
C LYS A 28 -3.76 -12.26 -9.09
N GLY A 29 -3.18 -13.01 -8.16
CA GLY A 29 -1.92 -13.74 -8.33
C GLY A 29 -0.68 -12.85 -8.23
N LEU A 30 -0.79 -11.65 -7.67
CA LEU A 30 0.36 -10.77 -7.43
C LEU A 30 1.00 -11.10 -6.08
N GLU A 31 2.33 -11.22 -6.08
CA GLU A 31 3.11 -11.47 -4.88
C GLU A 31 3.46 -10.16 -4.15
N ILE A 32 3.19 -10.11 -2.85
CA ILE A 32 3.60 -9.01 -1.99
C ILE A 32 5.02 -9.28 -1.50
N ILE A 33 6.01 -8.67 -2.16
CA ILE A 33 7.44 -8.84 -1.85
C ILE A 33 7.95 -7.97 -0.69
N GLY A 34 7.12 -7.06 -0.18
CA GLY A 34 7.50 -6.15 0.90
C GLY A 34 6.37 -5.20 1.31
N LEU A 35 6.33 -4.86 2.59
CA LEU A 35 5.36 -3.94 3.18
C LEU A 35 6.07 -3.01 4.17
N LYS A 36 5.68 -1.74 4.17
CA LYS A 36 6.15 -0.76 5.16
C LYS A 36 5.03 0.22 5.47
N MET A 37 4.65 0.32 6.73
CA MET A 37 3.77 1.39 7.21
C MET A 37 4.63 2.54 7.69
N ILE A 38 4.39 3.73 7.15
CA ILE A 38 5.06 4.96 7.55
C ILE A 38 4.03 6.08 7.69
N VAL A 39 4.28 6.98 8.64
CA VAL A 39 3.63 8.29 8.64
C VAL A 39 4.50 9.20 7.80
N ILE A 40 3.97 9.67 6.68
CA ILE A 40 4.71 10.56 5.77
C ILE A 40 4.76 11.97 6.37
N SER A 41 5.96 12.53 6.45
CA SER A 41 6.16 13.96 6.74
C SER A 41 5.86 14.81 5.50
N GLU A 42 5.52 16.08 5.68
CA GLU A 42 5.28 16.98 4.53
C GLU A 42 6.46 17.05 3.56
N ASP A 43 7.69 17.10 4.07
CA ASP A 43 8.89 17.17 3.22
C ASP A 43 9.06 15.93 2.34
N MET A 44 8.63 14.76 2.85
CA MET A 44 8.63 13.52 2.09
C MET A 44 7.48 13.47 1.07
N ALA A 45 6.33 14.07 1.38
CA ALA A 45 5.19 14.11 0.46
C ALA A 45 5.40 15.06 -0.73
N LYS A 46 6.26 16.07 -0.58
CA LYS A 46 6.54 17.11 -1.60
C LYS A 46 7.66 16.73 -2.58
N LYS A 47 8.36 15.62 -2.34
CA LYS A 47 9.38 15.06 -3.26
C LYS A 47 8.76 14.08 -4.23
#